data_AF-G7GB25-F1
#
_entry.id   AF-G7GB25-F1
#
_cell.length_a   1.000
_cell.length_b   1.000
_cell.length_c   1.000
_cell.angle_alpha   90.00
_cell.angle_beta   90.00
_cell.angle_gamma   90.00
#
_symmetry.space_group_name_H-M   'P 1'
#
loop_
_entity.id
_entity.type
_entity.pdbx_description
1 polymer ?
#
loop_
_entity_poly.entity_id
_entity_poly.type
_entity_poly.pdbx_seq_one_letter_code
_entity_poly.pdbx_strand_id
1 'polypeptide(L)' 'MSNALSRFLDLLPKTPEFIATVQSADHPNYKVLVVDGTGLVLCTSSTRFNVGDRVYISGNEIKRSAPTGVVYQIEV' A
#
# COMPACT_ATOMS: atom_id res chain seq x y z
N MET A 1 24.04 -24.80 0.65
CA MET A 1 22.95 -25.59 1.25
C MET A 1 22.00 -24.65 1.95
N SER A 2 20.76 -24.48 1.48
CA SER A 2 19.75 -23.67 2.17
C SER A 2 19.04 -24.51 3.23
N ASN A 3 18.98 -24.02 4.46
CA ASN A 3 18.25 -24.66 5.56
C ASN A 3 16.75 -24.27 5.45
N ALA A 4 15.86 -25.10 5.98
CA ALA A 4 14.42 -24.83 6.10
C ALA A 4 14.13 -23.44 6.70
N LEU A 5 14.94 -22.99 7.67
CA LEU A 5 14.85 -21.65 8.24
C LEU A 5 15.09 -20.54 7.21
N SER A 6 16.09 -20.68 6.35
CA SER A 6 16.38 -19.71 5.28
C SER A 6 15.24 -19.63 4.28
N ARG A 7 14.65 -20.77 3.91
CA ARG A 7 13.47 -20.82 3.04
C ARG A 7 12.26 -20.14 3.67
N PHE A 8 12.07 -20.29 4.98
CA PHE A 8 11.00 -19.60 5.71
C PHE A 8 11.19 -18.09 5.75
N LEU A 9 12.41 -17.62 6.04
CA LEU A 9 12.74 -16.19 6.05
C LEU A 9 12.59 -15.55 4.67
N ASP A 10 12.87 -16.28 3.59
CA ASP A 10 12.65 -15.81 2.23
C ASP A 10 11.17 -15.70 1.85
N LEU A 11 10.27 -16.39 2.56
CA LEU A 11 8.82 -16.29 2.36
C LEU A 11 8.21 -15.08 3.08
N LEU A 12 8.94 -14.43 3.99
CA LEU A 12 8.45 -13.22 4.64
C LEU A 12 8.40 -12.07 3.63
N PRO A 13 7.31 -11.28 3.60
CA PRO A 13 7.22 -10.13 2.71
C PRO A 13 8.29 -9.09 3.07
N LYS A 14 9.31 -8.95 2.22
CA LYS A 14 10.47 -8.08 2.43
C LYS A 14 10.17 -6.60 2.18
N THR A 15 9.03 -6.29 1.55
CA THR A 15 8.58 -4.93 1.24
C THR A 15 7.28 -4.65 1.98
N PRO A 16 7.28 -3.83 3.04
CA PRO A 16 6.05 -3.47 3.72
C PRO A 16 5.18 -2.63 2.78
N GLU A 17 3.97 -3.12 2.53
CA GLU A 17 2.94 -2.38 1.79
C GLU A 17 1.96 -1.77 2.79
N PHE A 18 1.70 -0.47 2.64
CA PHE A 18 0.78 0.28 3.48
C PHE A 18 -0.43 0.70 2.67
N ILE A 19 -1.59 0.75 3.33
CA ILE A 19 -2.79 1.34 2.74
C ILE A 19 -2.80 2.82 3.11
N ALA A 20 -3.02 3.68 2.13
CA ALA A 20 -3.18 5.11 2.31
C ALA A 20 -4.32 5.65 1.47
N THR A 21 -4.74 6.87 1.79
CA THR A 21 -5.78 7.59 1.04
C THR A 21 -5.15 8.81 0.38
N VAL A 22 -5.42 9.02 -0.91
CA VAL A 22 -4.90 10.18 -1.65
C VAL A 22 -5.58 11.46 -1.14
N GLN A 23 -4.79 12.40 -0.64
CA GLN A 23 -5.24 13.72 -0.18
C GLN A 23 -4.98 14.82 -1.23
N SER A 24 -3.92 14.68 -2.02
CA SER A 24 -3.61 15.60 -3.12
C SER A 24 -3.11 14.80 -4.32
N ALA A 25 -3.60 15.18 -5.50
CA ALA A 25 -3.25 14.56 -6.77
C ALA A 25 -2.61 15.61 -7.70
N ASP A 26 -1.28 15.59 -7.83
CA ASP A 26 -0.52 16.42 -8.75
C ASP A 26 0.45 15.55 -9.56
N HIS A 27 -0.10 14.81 -10.52
CA HIS A 27 0.64 13.77 -11.24
C HIS A 27 1.96 14.29 -11.84
N PRO A 28 3.12 13.66 -11.55
CA PRO A 28 3.30 12.32 -10.97
C PRO A 28 3.44 12.27 -9.44
N ASN A 29 3.33 13.41 -8.76
CA ASN A 29 3.47 13.54 -7.31
C ASN A 29 2.12 13.46 -6.60
N TYR A 30 2.05 12.65 -5.55
CA TYR A 30 0.85 12.45 -4.76
C TYR A 30 1.17 12.68 -3.30
N LYS A 31 0.21 13.28 -2.60
CA LYS A 31 0.22 13.35 -1.14
C LYS A 31 -0.82 12.38 -0.63
N VAL A 32 -0.38 11.42 0.16
CA VAL A 32 -1.22 10.32 0.65
C VAL A 32 -1.16 10.29 2.17
N LEU A 33 -2.29 10.00 2.81
CA LEU A 33 -2.41 9.83 4.25
C LEU A 33 -2.46 8.34 4.56
N VAL A 34 -1.47 7.83 5.28
CA VAL A 34 -1.43 6.42 5.68
C VAL A 34 -2.55 6.11 6.67
N VAL A 35 -3.26 5.00 6.48
CA VAL A 35 -4.47 4.63 7.25
C VAL A 35 -4.21 4.44 8.74
N ASP A 36 -2.98 4.08 9.11
CA ASP A 36 -2.52 3.93 10.50
C ASP A 36 -2.31 5.28 11.22
N GLY A 37 -2.58 6.41 10.56
CA GLY A 37 -2.49 7.74 11.15
C GLY A 37 -1.06 8.24 11.34
N THR A 38 -0.06 7.51 10.81
CA THR A 38 1.38 7.81 10.97
C THR A 38 1.83 9.07 10.24
N GLY A 39 1.00 9.62 9.36
CA GLY A 39 1.19 10.94 8.77
C GLY A 39 0.98 10.99 7.26
N LEU A 40 1.24 12.18 6.71
CA LEU A 40 1.17 12.45 5.28
C LEU A 40 2.51 12.08 4.65
N VAL A 41 2.49 11.15 3.71
CA VAL A 41 3.66 10.73 2.95
C VAL A 41 3.56 11.33 1.55
N LEU A 42 4.70 11.73 0.99
CA LEU A 42 4.81 12.11 -0.40
C LEU A 42 5.19 10.87 -1.20
N CYS A 43 4.36 10.48 -2.15
CA CYS A 43 4.56 9.30 -2.98
C CYS A 43 4.44 9.66 -4.45
N THR A 44 5.14 8.95 -5.32
CA THR A 44 5.00 9.08 -6.77
C THR A 44 4.17 7.95 -7.33
N SER A 45 3.57 8.17 -8.51
CA SER A 45 2.94 7.09 -9.25
C SER A 45 3.03 7.28 -10.75
N SER A 46 3.18 6.16 -11.46
CA SER A 46 3.09 6.07 -12.92
C SER A 46 1.65 6.05 -13.42
N THR A 47 0.70 5.63 -12.59
CA THR A 47 -0.73 5.62 -12.88
C THR A 47 -1.43 6.80 -12.23
N ARG A 48 -2.52 7.28 -12.85
CA ARG A 48 -3.29 8.40 -12.32
C ARG A 48 -4.28 7.91 -11.27
N PHE A 49 -4.24 8.55 -10.10
CA PHE A 49 -5.21 8.37 -9.01
C PHE A 49 -5.91 9.68 -8.71
N ASN A 50 -7.14 9.59 -8.20
CA ASN A 50 -7.94 10.73 -7.81
C ASN A 50 -7.81 10.97 -6.30
N VAL A 51 -8.08 12.20 -5.87
CA VAL A 51 -8.20 12.52 -4.44
C VAL A 51 -9.36 11.73 -3.83
N GLY A 52 -9.12 11.10 -2.68
CA GLY A 52 -10.05 10.19 -2.01
C GLY A 52 -9.84 8.71 -2.32
N ASP A 53 -9.03 8.36 -3.33
CA ASP A 53 -8.76 6.96 -3.66
C ASP A 53 -7.93 6.29 -2.56
N ARG A 54 -8.30 5.06 -2.21
CA ARG A 54 -7.49 4.19 -1.37
C ARG A 54 -6.47 3.46 -2.23
N VAL A 55 -5.21 3.54 -1.84
CA VAL A 55 -4.09 3.02 -2.61
C VAL A 55 -3.12 2.23 -1.73
N TYR A 56 -2.47 1.23 -2.31
CA TYR A 56 -1.33 0.54 -1.70
C TYR A 56 -0.03 1.22 -2.07
N ILE A 57 0.78 1.49 -1.06
CA ILE A 57 2.06 2.16 -1.18
C ILE A 57 3.14 1.22 -0.67
N SER A 58 4.22 1.12 -1.43
CA SER A 58 5.44 0.45 -0.98
C SER A 58 6.56 1.47 -1.00
N GLY A 59 7.07 1.86 0.17
CA GLY A 59 8.05 2.94 0.28
C GLY A 59 7.49 4.28 -0.20
N ASN A 60 8.02 4.79 -1.31
CA ASN A 60 7.67 6.10 -1.87
C ASN A 60 6.84 6.03 -3.16
N GLU A 61 6.33 4.85 -3.52
CA GLU A 61 5.59 4.64 -4.77
C GLU A 61 4.21 4.01 -4.52
N ILE A 62 3.20 4.52 -5.22
CA ILE A 62 1.88 3.90 -5.27
C ILE A 62 1.92 2.71 -6.23
N LYS A 63 1.67 1.50 -5.73
CA LYS A 63 1.70 0.25 -6.51
C LYS A 63 0.37 -0.05 -7.21
N ARG A 64 -0.77 0.12 -6.51
CA ARG A 64 -2.10 -0.24 -7.02
C ARG A 64 -3.23 0.38 -6.19
N SER A 65 -4.45 0.42 -6.74
CA SER A 65 -5.65 0.72 -5.96
C SER A 65 -5.85 -0.33 -4.88
N ALA A 66 -6.17 0.10 -3.66
CA ALA A 66 -6.56 -0.78 -2.58
C ALA A 66 -8.04 -1.16 -2.73
N PRO A 67 -8.43 -2.42 -2.46
CA PRO A 67 -9.81 -2.85 -2.58
C PRO A 67 -10.68 -2.07 -1.59
N THR A 68 -11.80 -1.58 -2.09
CA THR A 68 -12.89 -1.03 -1.31
C THR A 68 -13.93 -2.13 -1.14
N GLY A 69 -13.91 -2.81 0.00
CA GLY A 69 -14.82 -3.92 0.26
C GLY A 69 -15.33 -3.90 1.69
N VAL A 70 -16.64 -4.07 1.85
CA VAL A 70 -17.22 -4.45 3.14
C VAL A 70 -16.73 -5.87 3.42
N VAL A 71 -16.12 -6.09 4.60
CA VAL A 71 -15.71 -7.43 5.02
C VAL A 71 -16.98 -8.23 5.25
N TYR A 72 -17.28 -9.18 4.37
CA TYR A 72 -18.34 -10.15 4.60
C TYR A 72 -17.73 -11.31 5.40
N GLN A 73 -18.12 -11.45 6.67
CA GLN A 73 -17.78 -12.62 7.47
C GLN A 73 -18.58 -13.80 6.92
N ILE A 74 -17.89 -14.80 6.37
CA ILE A 74 -18.49 -16.08 6.06
C ILE A 74 -18.37 -16.90 7.35
N GLU A 75 -19.47 -17.04 8.11
CA GLU A 75 -19.57 -18.05 9.15
C GLU A 75 -19.59 -19.43 8.47
N VAL A 76 -18.71 -20.34 8.95
CA VAL A 76 -18.64 -21.74 8.55
C VAL A 76 -19.20 -22.60 9.66
#